data_AF-A0A1C5XK05-F1
#
_entry.id   AF-A0A1C5XK05-F1
#
_cell.length_a   1.000
_cell.length_b   1.000
_cell.length_c   1.000
_cell.angle_alpha   90.00
_cell.angle_beta   90.00
_cell.angle_gamma   90.00
#
_symmetry.space_group_name_H-M   'P 1'
#
loop_
_entity.id
_entity.type
_entity.pdbx_description
1 polymer ?
#
loop_
_entity_poly.entity_id
_entity_poly.type
_entity_poly.pdbx_seq_one_letter_code
_entity_poly.pdbx_strand_id
1 'polypeptide(L)'
;MAGLLSLRDELIGCTIGLSRVCSMHKKSARTDLLILQALLDSADTSLSDGTISSTLSLIKAEKSKIAPMCESCAARCGNSDDYDMSRLYNASDEIRELKLALLHKIQRMAADAIIKLRRGNLDDQTLIYFYKALFAISEDWDEHQLLDVIEETDQRTSI
;
A
#
# COMPACT_ATOMS: atom_id res chain seq x y z
N MET A 1 7.57 14.33 -19.44
CA MET A 1 6.11 14.43 -19.63
C MET A 1 5.47 13.74 -18.44
N ALA A 2 4.75 14.45 -17.58
CA ALA A 2 3.99 13.80 -16.52
C ALA A 2 2.92 12.93 -17.18
N GLY A 3 3.17 11.62 -17.21
CA GLY A 3 2.24 10.64 -17.78
C GLY A 3 0.95 10.65 -16.99
N LEU A 4 -0.17 10.56 -17.69
CA LEU A 4 -1.48 10.35 -17.08
C LEU A 4 -1.40 9.11 -16.17
N LEU A 5 -1.64 9.28 -14.87
CA LEU A 5 -1.67 8.16 -13.93
C LEU A 5 -2.85 7.24 -14.27
N SER A 6 -2.61 5.93 -14.20
CA SER A 6 -3.64 4.92 -14.44
C SER A 6 -4.58 4.79 -13.24
N LEU A 7 -5.75 4.19 -13.45
CA LEU A 7 -6.67 3.84 -12.35
C LEU A 7 -6.00 2.92 -11.31
N ARG A 8 -5.03 2.10 -11.72
CA ARG A 8 -4.23 1.27 -10.81
C ARG A 8 -3.27 2.09 -9.97
N ASP A 9 -2.67 3.13 -10.55
CA ASP A 9 -1.85 4.09 -9.79
C ASP A 9 -2.68 4.80 -8.73
N GLU A 10 -3.93 5.18 -9.05
CA GLU A 10 -4.85 5.76 -8.07
C GLU A 10 -5.17 4.77 -6.94
N LEU A 11 -5.41 3.49 -7.28
CA LEU A 11 -5.63 2.43 -6.27
C LEU A 11 -4.41 2.25 -5.36
N ILE A 12 -3.19 2.24 -5.92
CA ILE A 12 -1.95 2.11 -5.14
C ILE A 12 -1.77 3.33 -4.23
N GLY A 13 -1.93 4.54 -4.78
CA GLY A 13 -1.85 5.79 -4.04
C GLY A 13 -2.82 5.85 -2.86
N CYS A 14 -4.08 5.44 -3.08
CA CYS A 14 -5.10 5.36 -2.04
C CYS A 14 -4.78 4.29 -0.98
N THR A 15 -4.22 3.15 -1.40
CA THR A 15 -3.84 2.05 -0.50
C THR A 15 -2.71 2.48 0.43
N ILE A 16 -1.69 3.16 -0.10
CA ILE A 16 -0.62 3.77 0.70
C ILE A 16 -1.21 4.79 1.68
N GLY A 17 -2.09 5.68 1.22
CA GLY A 17 -2.78 6.67 2.07
C GLY A 17 -3.56 6.02 3.23
N LEU A 18 -4.35 4.98 2.94
CA LEU A 18 -5.06 4.21 3.97
C LEU A 18 -4.09 3.57 4.98
N SER A 19 -2.98 3.01 4.51
CA SER A 19 -1.98 2.39 5.39
C SER A 19 -1.36 3.39 6.37
N ARG A 20 -1.12 4.63 5.94
CA ARG A 20 -0.60 5.71 6.78
C ARG A 20 -1.61 6.09 7.86
N VAL A 21 -2.89 6.22 7.50
CA VAL A 21 -3.97 6.49 8.46
C VAL A 21 -4.04 5.40 9.54
N CYS A 22 -3.81 4.13 9.17
CA CYS A 22 -3.79 3.01 10.11
C CYS A 22 -2.64 3.06 11.12
N SER A 23 -1.60 3.88 10.90
CA SER A 23 -0.50 4.05 11.88
C SER A 23 -0.90 4.94 13.07
N MET A 24 -1.90 5.80 12.88
CA MET A 24 -2.36 6.78 13.88
C MET A 24 -3.67 6.38 14.55
N HIS A 25 -4.40 5.41 13.97
CA HIS A 25 -5.74 5.05 14.38
C HIS A 25 -5.92 3.53 14.47
N LYS A 26 -6.81 3.07 15.35
CA LYS A 26 -7.11 1.64 15.49
C LYS A 26 -7.79 1.12 14.22
N LYS A 27 -7.13 0.21 13.52
CA LYS A 27 -7.67 -0.49 12.35
C LYS A 27 -8.48 -1.73 12.73
N SER A 28 -9.34 -2.17 11.82
CA SER A 28 -10.11 -3.42 11.96
C SER A 28 -9.49 -4.53 11.11
N ALA A 29 -9.84 -5.80 11.38
CA ALA A 29 -9.43 -6.92 10.53
C ALA A 29 -9.93 -6.78 9.07
N ARG A 30 -11.04 -6.06 8.86
CA ARG A 30 -11.53 -5.71 7.52
C ARG A 30 -10.57 -4.78 6.80
N THR A 31 -9.94 -3.85 7.52
CA THR A 31 -8.99 -2.89 6.96
C THR A 31 -7.75 -3.61 6.42
N ASP A 32 -7.22 -4.58 7.18
CA ASP A 32 -6.09 -5.40 6.74
C ASP A 32 -6.42 -6.18 5.45
N LEU A 33 -7.61 -6.81 5.41
CA LEU A 33 -8.07 -7.53 4.22
C LEU A 33 -8.20 -6.60 3.00
N LEU A 34 -8.70 -5.38 3.18
CA LEU A 34 -8.85 -4.41 2.09
C LEU A 34 -7.50 -3.97 1.52
N ILE A 35 -6.51 -3.70 2.37
CA ILE A 35 -5.16 -3.35 1.92
C ILE A 35 -4.54 -4.48 1.10
N LEU A 36 -4.63 -5.73 1.60
CA LEU A 36 -4.12 -6.89 0.87
C LEU A 36 -4.85 -7.08 -0.47
N GLN A 37 -6.18 -6.93 -0.50
CA GLN A 37 -6.97 -7.06 -1.73
C GLN A 37 -6.60 -5.97 -2.75
N ALA A 38 -6.42 -4.72 -2.32
CA ALA A 38 -6.04 -3.64 -3.21
C ALA A 38 -4.63 -3.84 -3.81
N LEU A 39 -3.69 -4.37 -3.04
CA LEU A 39 -2.39 -4.79 -3.56
C LEU A 39 -2.52 -5.89 -4.61
N LEU A 40 -3.32 -6.91 -4.36
CA LEU A 40 -3.56 -7.98 -5.33
C LEU A 40 -4.21 -7.45 -6.62
N ASP A 41 -5.30 -6.67 -6.49
CA ASP A 41 -6.06 -6.15 -7.63
C ASP A 41 -5.24 -5.16 -8.47
N SER A 42 -4.43 -4.32 -7.83
CA SER A 42 -3.58 -3.35 -8.54
C SER A 42 -2.49 -4.01 -9.39
N ALA A 43 -2.07 -5.24 -9.05
CA ALA A 43 -1.09 -6.01 -9.81
C ALA A 43 -1.71 -6.86 -10.94
N ASP A 44 -3.00 -7.18 -10.85
CA ASP A 44 -3.67 -8.02 -11.82
C ASP A 44 -4.12 -7.21 -13.05
N THR A 45 -3.39 -7.36 -14.15
CA THR A 45 -3.67 -6.70 -15.42
C THR A 45 -4.88 -7.28 -16.15
N SER A 46 -5.40 -8.44 -15.73
CA SER A 46 -6.58 -9.07 -16.32
C SER A 46 -7.90 -8.51 -15.77
N LEU A 47 -7.87 -7.83 -14.62
CA LEU A 47 -9.06 -7.22 -14.03
C LEU A 47 -9.56 -6.03 -14.83
N SER A 48 -10.89 -5.92 -14.92
CA SER A 48 -11.57 -4.80 -15.55
C SER A 48 -11.46 -3.53 -14.71
N ASP A 49 -11.51 -2.37 -15.37
CA ASP A 49 -11.53 -1.06 -14.70
C ASP A 49 -12.70 -0.93 -13.71
N GLY A 50 -13.83 -1.60 -13.98
CA GLY A 50 -14.95 -1.67 -13.05
C GLY A 50 -14.59 -2.36 -11.73
N THR A 51 -13.77 -3.42 -11.77
CA THR A 51 -13.28 -4.12 -10.58
C THR A 51 -12.31 -3.24 -9.80
N ILE A 52 -11.33 -2.63 -10.50
CA ILE A 52 -10.36 -1.71 -9.87
C ILE A 52 -11.09 -0.52 -9.23
N SER A 53 -12.08 0.06 -9.91
CA SER A 53 -12.89 1.18 -9.39
C SER A 53 -13.71 0.79 -8.15
N SER A 54 -14.20 -0.46 -8.11
CA SER A 54 -14.91 -0.99 -6.95
C SER A 54 -13.98 -1.10 -5.74
N THR A 55 -12.80 -1.69 -5.92
CA THR A 55 -11.79 -1.81 -4.85
C THR A 55 -11.31 -0.44 -4.38
N LEU A 56 -11.08 0.49 -5.30
CA LEU A 56 -10.74 1.88 -4.98
C LEU A 56 -11.81 2.55 -4.12
N SER A 57 -13.08 2.37 -4.46
CA SER A 57 -14.21 2.92 -3.70
C SER A 57 -14.27 2.35 -2.28
N LEU A 58 -13.98 1.06 -2.11
CA LEU A 58 -13.90 0.42 -0.79
C LEU A 58 -12.75 0.97 0.05
N ILE A 59 -11.58 1.20 -0.54
CA ILE A 59 -10.42 1.80 0.13
C ILE A 59 -10.74 3.22 0.61
N LYS A 60 -11.29 4.07 -0.28
CA LYS A 60 -11.69 5.44 0.08
C LYS A 60 -12.72 5.44 1.21
N ALA A 61 -13.75 4.61 1.11
CA ALA A 61 -14.77 4.50 2.14
C ALA A 61 -14.22 4.00 3.49
N GLU A 62 -13.26 3.08 3.49
CA GLU A 62 -12.61 2.60 4.71
C GLU A 62 -11.72 3.69 5.33
N LYS A 63 -10.98 4.45 4.51
CA LYS A 63 -10.14 5.58 4.97
C LYS A 63 -10.98 6.66 5.67
N SER A 64 -12.09 7.09 5.06
CA SER A 64 -12.97 8.10 5.64
C SER A 64 -13.67 7.60 6.92
N LYS A 65 -13.80 6.29 7.15
CA LYS A 65 -14.29 5.72 8.42
C LYS A 65 -13.23 5.77 9.53
N ILE A 66 -11.97 5.51 9.20
CA ILE A 66 -10.88 5.46 10.21
C ILE A 66 -10.44 6.87 10.60
N ALA A 67 -10.33 7.77 9.64
CA ALA A 67 -9.96 9.17 9.84
C ALA A 67 -11.08 10.10 9.35
N PRO A 68 -12.25 10.10 10.02
CA PRO A 68 -13.31 11.04 9.68
C PRO A 68 -12.81 12.47 9.91
N MET A 69 -13.27 13.42 9.09
CA MET A 69 -12.95 14.85 9.18
C MET A 69 -11.51 15.25 8.83
N CYS A 70 -10.61 14.32 8.47
CA CYS A 70 -9.28 14.71 7.96
C CYS A 70 -9.35 15.44 6.62
N GLU A 71 -10.34 15.12 5.78
CA GLU A 71 -10.56 15.77 4.47
C GLU A 71 -10.99 17.26 4.60
N SER A 72 -11.68 17.61 5.69
CA SER A 72 -12.16 18.96 5.98
C SER A 72 -11.37 19.65 7.11
N CYS A 73 -10.26 19.04 7.54
CA CYS A 73 -9.46 19.57 8.64
C CYS A 73 -8.82 20.90 8.24
N ALA A 74 -9.08 21.94 9.03
CA ALA A 74 -8.47 23.27 8.83
C ALA A 74 -6.93 23.25 9.00
N ALA A 75 -6.39 22.27 9.72
CA ALA A 75 -4.96 22.03 9.89
C ALA A 75 -4.54 20.80 9.09
N ARG A 76 -4.64 20.86 7.77
CA ARG A 76 -4.29 19.74 6.87
C ARG A 76 -2.82 19.37 7.04
N CYS A 77 -2.57 18.16 7.57
CA CYS A 77 -1.23 17.65 7.88
C CYS A 77 -0.67 16.69 6.82
N GLY A 78 -1.45 16.33 5.80
CA GLY A 78 -1.04 15.41 4.73
C GLY A 78 -1.06 13.92 5.09
N ASN A 79 -1.19 13.54 6.37
CA ASN A 79 -1.12 12.13 6.80
C ASN A 79 -2.28 11.25 6.30
N SER A 80 -3.38 11.85 5.85
CA SER A 80 -4.54 11.17 5.27
C SER A 80 -4.63 11.29 3.74
N ASP A 81 -3.71 12.03 3.12
CA ASP A 81 -3.70 12.23 1.68
C ASP A 81 -3.31 10.91 0.98
N ASP A 82 -3.82 10.74 -0.24
CA ASP A 82 -3.39 9.64 -1.10
C ASP A 82 -1.93 9.90 -1.54
N TYR A 83 -1.15 8.82 -1.67
CA TYR A 83 0.22 8.96 -2.12
C TYR A 83 0.26 9.35 -3.61
N ASP A 84 0.98 10.43 -3.91
CA ASP A 84 1.22 10.86 -5.29
C ASP A 84 2.25 9.93 -5.94
N MET A 85 1.77 9.04 -6.80
CA MET A 85 2.60 8.09 -7.55
C MET A 85 3.65 8.77 -8.44
N SER A 86 3.44 10.04 -8.82
CA SER A 86 4.46 10.79 -9.57
C SER A 86 5.75 10.95 -8.77
N ARG A 87 5.71 10.98 -7.43
CA ARG A 87 6.90 11.01 -6.57
C ARG A 87 7.76 9.75 -6.72
N LEU A 88 7.12 8.60 -6.85
CA LEU A 88 7.82 7.34 -7.10
C LEU A 88 8.44 7.35 -8.52
N TYR A 89 7.66 7.74 -9.53
CA TYR A 89 8.12 7.70 -10.92
C TYR A 89 9.23 8.71 -11.24
N ASN A 90 9.21 9.86 -10.56
CA ASN A 90 10.18 10.94 -10.74
C ASN A 90 11.37 10.87 -9.76
N ALA A 91 11.44 9.85 -8.90
CA ALA A 91 12.63 9.61 -8.07
C ALA A 91 13.85 9.26 -8.94
N SER A 92 15.06 9.28 -8.35
CA SER A 92 16.26 8.77 -9.02
C SER A 92 16.05 7.31 -9.44
N ASP A 93 16.72 6.89 -10.51
CA ASP A 93 16.53 5.55 -11.09
C ASP A 93 16.68 4.45 -10.03
N GLU A 94 17.70 4.55 -9.19
CA GLU A 94 17.98 3.65 -8.07
C GLU A 94 16.84 3.61 -7.02
N ILE A 95 16.41 4.76 -6.51
CA ILE A 95 15.32 4.83 -5.52
C ILE A 95 14.00 4.35 -6.12
N ARG A 96 13.74 4.70 -7.38
CA ARG A 96 12.54 4.26 -8.12
C ARG A 96 12.52 2.75 -8.26
N GLU A 97 13.63 2.14 -8.66
CA GLU A 97 13.75 0.69 -8.81
C GLU A 97 13.52 -0.04 -7.48
N LEU A 98 14.10 0.44 -6.38
CA LEU A 98 13.91 -0.15 -5.06
C LEU A 98 12.46 -0.03 -4.56
N LYS A 99 11.82 1.13 -4.74
CA LYS A 99 10.40 1.31 -4.38
C LYS A 99 9.48 0.43 -5.21
N LEU A 100 9.73 0.31 -6.51
CA LEU A 100 8.99 -0.62 -7.39
C LEU A 100 9.23 -2.07 -6.99
N ALA A 101 10.46 -2.44 -6.63
CA ALA A 101 10.78 -3.79 -6.17
C ALA A 101 9.99 -4.14 -4.90
N LEU A 102 9.95 -3.23 -3.91
CA LEU A 102 9.13 -3.37 -2.71
C LEU A 102 7.64 -3.52 -3.04
N LEU A 103 7.11 -2.64 -3.90
CA LEU A 103 5.70 -2.66 -4.30
C LEU A 103 5.33 -3.98 -4.97
N HIS A 104 6.09 -4.41 -5.97
CA HIS A 104 5.85 -5.69 -6.65
C HIS A 104 5.97 -6.88 -5.69
N LYS A 105 6.87 -6.81 -4.71
CA LYS A 105 7.04 -7.87 -3.71
C LYS A 105 5.80 -8.04 -2.86
N ILE A 106 5.29 -6.96 -2.25
CA ILE A 106 4.07 -7.04 -1.44
C ILE A 106 2.84 -7.41 -2.29
N GLN A 107 2.76 -6.96 -3.53
CA GLN A 107 1.69 -7.36 -4.45
C GLN A 107 1.68 -8.88 -4.70
N ARG A 108 2.84 -9.48 -4.95
CA ARG A 108 2.96 -10.94 -5.13
C ARG A 108 2.61 -11.74 -3.87
N MET A 109 2.94 -11.21 -2.69
CA MET A 109 2.65 -11.85 -1.40
C MET A 109 1.17 -11.77 -1.00
N ALA A 110 0.42 -10.80 -1.53
CA ALA A 110 -0.92 -10.47 -1.08
C ALA A 110 -1.92 -11.64 -1.18
N ALA A 111 -1.85 -12.45 -2.25
CA ALA A 111 -2.77 -13.57 -2.45
C ALA A 111 -2.69 -14.62 -1.34
N ASP A 112 -1.47 -15.07 -1.00
CA ASP A 112 -1.24 -16.01 0.10
C ASP A 112 -1.61 -15.40 1.46
N ALA A 113 -1.27 -14.13 1.67
CA ALA A 113 -1.62 -13.41 2.90
C ALA A 113 -3.15 -13.34 3.10
N ILE A 114 -3.94 -13.11 2.05
CA ILE A 114 -5.42 -13.12 2.11
C ILE A 114 -5.93 -14.50 2.53
N ILE A 115 -5.40 -15.56 1.95
CA ILE A 115 -5.80 -16.95 2.27
C ILE A 115 -5.51 -17.25 3.75
N LYS A 116 -4.31 -16.92 4.23
CA LYS A 116 -3.90 -17.11 5.62
C LYS A 116 -4.73 -16.27 6.58
N LEU A 117 -4.99 -15.00 6.25
CA LEU A 117 -5.80 -14.09 7.07
C LEU A 117 -7.22 -14.60 7.26
N ARG A 118 -7.88 -15.05 6.18
CA ARG A 118 -9.24 -15.62 6.24
C ARG A 118 -9.32 -16.90 7.06
N ARG A 119 -8.21 -17.65 7.16
CA ARG A 119 -8.10 -18.86 8.00
C ARG A 119 -7.75 -18.55 9.46
N GLY A 120 -7.45 -17.30 9.80
CA GLY A 120 -6.97 -16.93 11.14
C GLY A 120 -5.52 -17.33 11.41
N ASN A 121 -4.74 -17.61 10.36
CA ASN A 121 -3.37 -18.13 10.45
C ASN A 121 -2.34 -17.17 9.81
N LEU A 122 -2.70 -15.90 9.57
CA LEU A 122 -1.71 -14.93 9.11
C LEU A 122 -0.83 -14.54 10.29
N ASP A 123 0.47 -14.66 10.12
CA ASP A 123 1.45 -14.20 11.09
C ASP A 123 1.47 -12.66 11.17
N ASP A 124 1.49 -12.12 12.39
CA ASP A 124 1.47 -10.68 12.64
C ASP A 124 2.69 -9.98 12.03
N GLN A 125 3.86 -10.63 12.00
CA GLN A 125 5.06 -10.05 11.39
C GLN A 125 4.90 -9.90 9.88
N THR A 126 4.24 -10.86 9.22
CA THR A 126 3.87 -10.76 7.80
C THR A 126 2.99 -9.53 7.57
N LEU A 127 1.95 -9.32 8.38
CA LEU A 127 1.08 -8.17 8.25
C LEU A 127 1.83 -6.85 8.52
N ILE A 128 2.65 -6.79 9.57
CA ILE A 128 3.51 -5.64 9.90
C ILE A 128 4.42 -5.29 8.71
N TYR A 129 4.98 -6.29 8.03
CA TYR A 129 5.82 -6.10 6.87
C TYR A 129 5.08 -5.39 5.71
N PHE A 130 3.83 -5.73 5.43
CA PHE A 130 3.02 -5.02 4.43
C PHE A 130 2.91 -3.52 4.75
N TYR A 131 2.61 -3.17 6.00
CA TYR A 131 2.54 -1.78 6.43
C TYR A 131 3.91 -1.08 6.38
N LYS A 132 4.98 -1.77 6.79
CA LYS A 132 6.35 -1.24 6.73
C LYS A 132 6.76 -0.93 5.29
N ALA A 133 6.49 -1.83 4.35
CA ALA A 133 6.81 -1.64 2.94
C ALA A 133 6.02 -0.47 2.33
N LEU A 134 4.71 -0.38 2.59
CA LEU A 134 3.88 0.75 2.14
C LEU A 134 4.38 2.09 2.71
N PHE A 135 4.78 2.10 3.98
CA PHE A 135 5.38 3.26 4.62
C PHE A 135 6.70 3.65 3.94
N ALA A 136 7.63 2.71 3.77
CA ALA A 136 8.92 2.92 3.11
C ALA A 136 8.78 3.46 1.67
N ILE A 137 7.81 2.95 0.90
CA ILE A 137 7.50 3.46 -0.45
C ILE A 137 7.08 4.95 -0.40
N SER A 138 6.35 5.34 0.64
CA SER A 138 5.79 6.69 0.75
C SER A 138 6.75 7.76 1.26
N GLU A 139 7.83 7.35 1.92
CA GLU A 139 8.82 8.23 2.54
C GLU A 139 10.00 8.52 1.60
N ASP A 140 10.71 9.61 1.87
CA ASP A 140 11.93 9.98 1.13
C ASP A 140 13.17 9.28 1.73
N TRP A 141 13.08 7.96 1.87
CA TRP A 141 14.16 7.12 2.38
C TRP A 141 15.27 6.95 1.35
N ASP A 142 16.49 6.78 1.85
CA ASP A 142 17.66 6.49 1.02
C ASP A 142 17.73 5.01 0.59
N GLU A 143 18.71 4.72 -0.27
CA GLU A 143 18.94 3.38 -0.84
C GLU A 143 19.12 2.32 0.25
N HIS A 144 19.96 2.58 1.25
CA HIS A 144 20.26 1.64 2.32
C HIS A 144 18.99 1.30 3.13
N GLN A 145 18.21 2.33 3.48
CA GLN A 145 16.96 2.14 4.22
C GLN A 145 15.94 1.33 3.44
N LEU A 146 15.87 1.48 2.12
CA LEU A 146 14.98 0.69 1.26
C LEU A 146 15.48 -0.75 1.11
N LEU A 147 16.79 -0.95 0.93
CA LEU A 147 17.41 -2.27 0.86
C LEU A 147 17.16 -3.07 2.14
N ASP A 148 17.31 -2.46 3.31
CA ASP A 148 17.03 -3.11 4.61
C ASP A 148 15.61 -3.69 4.67
N VAL A 149 14.62 -2.97 4.12
CA VAL A 149 13.22 -3.45 4.08
C VAL A 149 13.09 -4.63 3.13
N ILE A 150 13.73 -4.57 1.95
CA ILE A 150 13.69 -5.64 0.95
C ILE A 150 14.30 -6.92 1.53
N GLU A 151 15.46 -6.82 2.18
CA GLU A 151 16.19 -7.97 2.73
C GLU A 151 15.45 -8.63 3.90
N GLU A 152 14.76 -7.84 4.73
CA GLU A 152 13.96 -8.36 5.86
C GLU A 152 12.88 -9.37 5.40
N THR A 153 12.43 -9.30 4.15
CA THR A 153 11.50 -10.30 3.62
C THR A 153 12.17 -11.57 3.13
N ASP A 154 13.39 -11.50 2.60
CA ASP A 154 14.05 -12.68 1.99
C ASP A 154 14.40 -13.74 3.05
N GLN A 155 14.66 -13.26 4.27
CA GLN A 155 14.77 -14.11 5.46
C GLN A 155 13.45 -14.80 5.82
N ARG A 156 12.30 -14.28 5.37
CA ARG A 156 10.95 -14.79 5.70
C ARG A 156 10.36 -15.71 4.61
N THR A 157 10.82 -15.62 3.37
CA THR A 157 10.43 -16.54 2.27
C THR A 157 11.26 -17.83 2.23
N SER A 158 12.24 -17.98 3.11
CA SER A 158 13.13 -19.16 3.16
C SER A 158 12.59 -20.32 4.02
N ILE A 159 11.26 -20.46 4.17
CA ILE A 159 10.62 -21.53 4.96
C ILE A 159 9.54 -22.25 4.14
#